data_AF-A0A917GS02-F1
#
_entry.id   AF-A0A917GS02-F1
#
_cell.length_a   1.000
_cell.length_b   1.000
_cell.length_c   1.000
_cell.angle_alpha   90.00
_cell.angle_beta   90.00
_cell.angle_gamma   90.00
#
_symmetry.space_group_name_H-M   'P 1'
#
loop_
_entity.id
_entity.type
_entity.pdbx_description
1 polymer ?
#
loop_
_entity_poly.entity_id
_entity_poly.type
_entity_poly.pdbx_seq_one_letter_code
_entity_poly.pdbx_strand_id
1 'polypeptide(L)'
;MQEHQTGVWRKLLGGLCLLGSLCCLLAALATVINLGFIFMRPDSISVANTFVGQFVVIVAALVLSRWLFRTGRQLLSSGGNMGGDAL
;
A
#
# COMPACT_ATOMS: atom_id res chain seq x y z
N MET A 1 -7.64 -21.06 -26.07
CA MET A 1 -7.80 -21.36 -24.63
C MET A 1 -6.81 -20.64 -23.71
N GLN A 2 -5.75 -19.97 -24.21
CA GLN A 2 -4.75 -19.30 -23.35
C GLN A 2 -5.17 -17.90 -22.82
N GLU A 3 -6.09 -17.20 -23.49
CA GLU A 3 -6.56 -15.86 -23.04
C GLU A 3 -7.34 -15.86 -21.73
N HIS A 4 -8.03 -16.95 -21.38
CA HIS A 4 -8.76 -17.03 -20.12
C HIS A 4 -7.81 -17.14 -18.91
N GLN A 5 -6.66 -17.80 -19.08
CA GLN A 5 -5.66 -17.98 -18.01
C GLN A 5 -4.99 -16.64 -17.64
N THR A 6 -4.65 -15.81 -18.63
CA THR A 6 -3.97 -14.52 -18.38
C THR A 6 -4.86 -13.50 -17.68
N GLY A 7 -6.18 -13.52 -17.94
CA GLY A 7 -7.16 -12.66 -17.27
C GLY A 7 -7.31 -12.97 -15.78
N VAL A 8 -7.31 -14.25 -15.40
CA VAL A 8 -7.39 -14.68 -13.99
C VAL A 8 -6.13 -14.26 -13.23
N TRP A 9 -4.94 -14.50 -13.79
CA TRP A 9 -3.67 -14.10 -13.17
C TRP A 9 -3.59 -12.60 -12.90
N ARG A 10 -4.03 -11.76 -13.84
CA ARG A 10 -4.09 -10.30 -13.68
C ARG A 10 -5.03 -9.87 -12.54
N LYS A 11 -6.19 -10.51 -12.41
CA LYS A 11 -7.14 -10.25 -11.30
C LYS A 11 -6.54 -10.65 -9.95
N LEU A 12 -5.84 -11.79 -9.88
CA LEU A 12 -5.17 -12.23 -8.65
C LEU A 12 -4.02 -11.29 -8.25
N LEU A 13 -3.17 -10.88 -9.21
CA LEU A 13 -2.11 -9.89 -8.97
C LEU A 13 -2.67 -8.53 -8.54
N GLY A 14 -3.75 -8.08 -9.17
CA GLY A 14 -4.44 -6.85 -8.80
C GLY A 14 -5.02 -6.91 -7.38
N GLY A 15 -5.68 -8.01 -7.03
CA GLY A 15 -6.19 -8.27 -5.68
C GLY A 15 -5.07 -8.30 -4.63
N LEU A 16 -3.96 -8.97 -4.92
CA LEU A 16 -2.80 -9.03 -4.04
C LEU A 16 -2.16 -7.64 -3.82
N CYS A 17 -2.07 -6.81 -4.87
CA CYS A 17 -1.59 -5.42 -4.74
C CYS A 17 -2.50 -4.57 -3.86
N LEU A 18 -3.83 -4.75 -3.97
CA LEU A 18 -4.78 -4.04 -3.10
C LEU A 18 -4.66 -4.49 -1.64
N LEU A 19 -4.53 -5.80 -1.41
CA LEU A 19 -4.32 -6.34 -0.07
C LEU A 19 -3.01 -5.83 0.55
N GLY A 20 -1.93 -5.83 -0.24
CA GLY A 20 -0.63 -5.29 0.16
C GLY A 20 -0.68 -3.80 0.49
N SER A 21 -1.41 -3.00 -0.31
CA SER A 21 -1.65 -1.59 -0.03
C SER A 21 -2.39 -1.38 1.30
N LEU A 22 -3.42 -2.17 1.57
CA LEU A 22 -4.17 -2.11 2.82
C LEU A 22 -3.29 -2.48 4.03
N CYS A 23 -2.49 -3.56 3.93
CA CYS A 23 -1.55 -3.93 4.98
C CYS A 23 -0.51 -2.81 5.24
N CYS A 24 0.00 -2.17 4.19
CA CYS A 24 0.96 -1.07 4.33
C CYS A 24 0.33 0.15 5.02
N LEU A 25 -0.95 0.45 4.74
CA LEU A 25 -1.70 1.51 5.39
C LEU A 25 -1.93 1.19 6.89
N LEU A 26 -2.32 -0.03 7.21
CA LEU A 26 -2.52 -0.48 8.59
C LEU A 26 -1.21 -0.47 9.38
N ALA A 27 -0.09 -0.90 8.76
CA ALA A 27 1.23 -0.83 9.36
C ALA A 27 1.62 0.62 9.67
N ALA A 28 1.42 1.54 8.73
CA ALA A 28 1.68 2.97 8.93
C ALA A 28 0.84 3.55 10.09
N LEU A 29 -0.46 3.20 10.17
CA LEU A 29 -1.33 3.60 11.29
C LEU A 29 -0.84 3.05 12.63
N ALA A 30 -0.47 1.76 12.68
CA ALA A 30 0.07 1.14 13.88
C ALA A 30 1.38 1.81 14.33
N THR A 31 2.25 2.18 13.39
CA THR A 31 3.47 2.95 13.68
C THR A 31 3.13 4.33 14.26
N VAL A 32 2.16 5.06 13.69
CA VAL A 32 1.72 6.36 14.22
C VAL A 32 1.18 6.24 15.65
N ILE A 33 0.37 5.22 15.93
CA ILE A 33 -0.19 4.99 17.27
C ILE A 33 0.92 4.69 18.27
N ASN A 34 1.84 3.78 17.92
CA ASN A 34 2.99 3.44 18.76
C ASN A 34 3.86 4.68 19.04
N LEU A 35 4.03 5.54 18.02
CA LEU A 35 4.78 6.78 18.13
C LEU A 35 4.12 7.80 19.07
N GLY A 36 2.78 7.91 19.04
CA GLY A 36 2.02 8.74 19.97
C GLY A 36 2.14 8.29 21.44
N PHE A 37 2.18 6.98 21.68
CA PHE A 37 2.44 6.44 23.01
C PHE A 37 3.86 6.74 23.52
N ILE A 38 4.86 6.70 22.63
CA ILE A 38 6.24 7.11 22.97
C ILE A 38 6.30 8.62 23.26
N PHE A 39 5.55 9.45 22.54
CA PHE A 39 5.55 10.92 22.73
C PHE A 39 5.03 11.35 24.10
N MET A 40 4.12 10.58 24.69
CA MET A 40 3.62 10.82 26.05
C MET A 40 4.65 10.53 27.15
N ARG A 41 5.82 9.96 26.83
CA ARG A 41 6.89 9.67 27.79
C ARG A 41 8.17 10.43 27.41
N PRO A 42 8.43 11.60 28.01
CA PRO A 42 9.54 12.48 27.64
C PRO A 42 10.86 11.99 28.23
N ASP A 43 11.36 10.85 27.75
CA ASP A 43 12.66 10.31 28.19
C ASP A 43 13.63 10.23 27.01
N SER A 44 14.51 11.23 26.90
CA SER A 44 15.80 11.25 26.16
C SER A 44 15.83 11.70 24.69
N ILE A 45 16.85 12.50 24.32
CA ILE A 45 17.21 12.96 22.96
C ILE A 45 17.17 11.84 21.89
N SER A 46 17.36 10.57 22.27
CA SER A 46 17.26 9.38 21.41
C SER A 46 15.85 9.12 20.86
N VAL A 47 14.78 9.43 21.61
CA VAL A 47 13.42 9.27 21.08
C VAL A 47 13.17 10.20 19.90
N ALA A 48 13.70 11.43 19.90
CA ALA A 48 13.60 12.37 18.77
C ALA A 48 14.17 11.80 17.46
N ASN A 49 15.31 11.11 17.52
CA ASN A 49 15.88 10.44 16.35
C ASN A 49 14.99 9.26 15.88
N THR A 50 14.38 8.55 16.82
CA THR A 50 13.42 7.47 16.52
C THR A 50 12.14 8.02 15.90
N PHE A 51 11.68 9.22 16.30
CA PHE A 51 10.56 9.92 15.66
C PHE A 51 10.82 10.23 14.19
N VAL A 52 12.00 10.78 13.89
CA VAL A 52 12.39 11.07 12.50
C VAL A 52 12.46 9.78 11.68
N GLY A 53 13.10 8.74 12.22
CA GLY A 53 13.18 7.43 11.56
C GLY A 53 11.81 6.81 11.29
N GLN A 54 10.91 6.81 12.28
CA GLN A 54 9.56 6.28 12.12
C GLN A 54 8.70 7.12 11.17
N PHE A 55 8.86 8.44 11.17
CA PHE A 55 8.17 9.32 10.22
C PHE A 55 8.56 8.99 8.78
N VAL A 56 9.85 8.80 8.50
CA VAL A 56 10.34 8.41 7.16
C VAL A 56 9.76 7.05 6.75
N VAL A 57 9.71 6.07 7.66
CA VAL A 57 9.13 4.74 7.41
C VAL A 57 7.62 4.85 7.11
N ILE A 58 6.87 5.67 7.86
CA ILE A 58 5.45 5.92 7.62
C ILE A 58 5.24 6.53 6.24
N VAL A 59 6.01 7.57 5.88
CA VAL A 59 5.91 8.21 4.57
C VAL A 59 6.24 7.23 3.44
N ALA A 60 7.31 6.45 3.58
CA ALA A 60 7.69 5.42 2.61
C ALA A 60 6.59 4.35 2.45
N ALA A 61 6.01 3.88 3.55
CA ALA A 61 4.90 2.92 3.54
C ALA A 61 3.64 3.49 2.86
N LEU A 62 3.30 4.77 3.10
CA LEU A 62 2.17 5.43 2.47
C LEU A 62 2.39 5.65 0.96
N VAL A 63 3.59 6.05 0.55
CA VAL A 63 3.96 6.19 -0.86
C VAL A 63 3.91 4.84 -1.57
N LEU A 64 4.47 3.79 -0.94
CA LEU A 64 4.43 2.43 -1.45
C LEU A 64 2.99 1.90 -1.53
N SER A 65 2.16 2.15 -0.52
CA SER A 65 0.73 1.82 -0.51
C SER A 65 0.00 2.50 -1.68
N ARG A 66 0.23 3.80 -1.88
CA ARG A 66 -0.41 4.57 -2.96
C ARG A 66 0.02 4.08 -4.34
N TRP A 67 1.28 3.67 -4.49
CA TRP A 67 1.80 3.08 -5.71
C TRP A 67 1.17 1.70 -5.97
N LEU A 68 1.18 0.79 -4.98
CA LEU A 68 0.50 -0.52 -5.07
C LEU A 68 -0.98 -0.38 -5.38
N PHE A 69 -1.68 0.58 -4.77
CA PHE A 69 -3.09 0.82 -4.99
C PHE A 69 -3.39 1.26 -6.43
N ARG A 70 -2.58 2.18 -6.98
CA ARG A 70 -2.71 2.63 -8.38
C ARG A 70 -2.44 1.48 -9.35
N THR A 71 -1.36 0.72 -9.13
CA THR A 71 -1.00 -0.43 -9.98
C THR A 71 -2.06 -1.53 -9.90
N GLY A 72 -2.55 -1.86 -8.70
CA GLY A 72 -3.63 -2.84 -8.50
C GLY A 72 -4.93 -2.43 -9.20
N ARG A 73 -5.34 -1.16 -9.06
CA ARG A 73 -6.50 -0.59 -9.78
C ARG A 73 -6.32 -0.64 -11.30
N GLN A 74 -5.13 -0.35 -11.81
CA GLN A 74 -4.84 -0.44 -13.25
C GLN A 74 -4.88 -1.88 -13.75
N LEU A 75 -4.34 -2.84 -13.00
CA LEU A 75 -4.40 -4.27 -13.35
C LEU A 75 -5.83 -4.82 -13.35
N LEU A 76 -6.66 -4.39 -12.39
CA LEU A 76 -8.07 -4.76 -12.31
C LEU A 76 -8.93 -4.06 -13.38
N SER A 77 -8.67 -2.78 -13.68
CA SER A 77 -9.40 -2.00 -14.69
C SER A 77 -9.01 -2.37 -16.13
N SER A 78 -7.74 -2.67 -16.39
CA SER A 78 -7.23 -3.13 -17.69
C SER A 78 -7.71 -4.54 -18.03
N GLY A 79 -8.22 -5.30 -17.04
CA GLY A 79 -8.97 -6.55 -17.27
C GLY A 79 -10.46 -6.35 -17.57
N GLY A 80 -10.96 -5.11 -17.52
CA GLY A 80 -12.36 -4.74 -17.80
C GLY A 80 -12.58 -3.95 -19.10
N ASN A 81 -11.51 -3.55 -19.81
CA ASN A 81 -11.59 -2.66 -20.99
C ASN A 81 -11.28 -3.34 -22.34
N MET A 82 -11.44 -4.66 -22.46
CA MET A 82 -11.44 -5.38 -23.75
C MET A 82 -12.88 -5.69 -24.19
N GLY A 83 -13.75 -4.69 -24.10
CA GLY A 83 -15.15 -4.79 -24.55
C GLY A 83 -15.79 -3.45 -24.96
N GLY A 84 -15.06 -2.34 -24.90
CA GLY A 84 -15.58 -0.99 -25.17
C GLY A 84 -14.91 -0.24 -26.32
N ASP A 85 -13.82 -0.78 -26.89
CA ASP A 85 -12.98 -0.04 -27.83
C ASP A 85 -13.15 -0.54 -29.28
N ALA A 86 -14.35 -1.03 -29.63
CA ALA A 86 -14.67 -1.58 -30.96
C ALA A 86 -15.97 -0.99 -31.55
N LEU A 87 -16.24 0.29 -31.28
CA LEU A 87 -17.19 1.13 -32.00
C LEU A 87 -16.53 2.48 -32.29
#